data_AF-A0A939NK51-F1
#
_entry.id   AF-A0A939NK51-F1
#
_cell.length_a   1.000
_cell.length_b   1.000
_cell.length_c   1.000
_cell.angle_alpha   90.00
_cell.angle_beta   90.00
_cell.angle_gamma   90.00
#
_symmetry.space_group_name_H-M   'P 1'
#
loop_
_entity.id
_entity.type
_entity.pdbx_description
1 polymer ?
#
loop_
_entity_poly.entity_id
_entity_poly.type
_entity_poly.pdbx_seq_one_letter_code
_entity_poly.pdbx_strand_id
1 'polypeptide(L)'
;MDAQHRGCHGEVSGITVAIRTLWTPTACPVDLLPYLAWALSVDRWDKDWPAERKIAVIQRSYWLHRRRHPRSGAARDRGHGVLATFAEWFDVGDQPGTFRLEVDVNEID
;
A
#
# COMPACT_ATOMS: atom_id res chain seq x y z
N MET A 1 28.84 -8.97 27.03
CA MET A 1 29.11 -8.06 25.89
C MET A 1 27.76 -7.89 25.23
N ASP A 2 26.91 -7.07 25.85
CA ASP A 2 25.47 -7.07 25.60
C ASP A 2 25.06 -5.67 25.13
N ALA A 3 24.85 -5.58 23.82
CA ALA A 3 24.37 -4.37 23.17
C ALA A 3 22.86 -4.23 23.43
N GLN A 4 22.51 -3.42 24.43
CA GLN A 4 21.14 -2.97 24.64
C GLN A 4 20.72 -2.10 23.45
N HIS A 5 20.02 -2.68 22.48
CA HIS A 5 19.35 -1.94 21.41
C HIS A 5 18.27 -1.03 22.03
N ARG A 6 18.62 0.23 22.30
CA ARG A 6 17.65 1.27 22.68
C ARG A 6 16.73 1.53 21.50
N GLY A 7 15.49 1.03 21.58
CA GLY A 7 14.42 1.45 20.67
C GLY A 7 13.92 2.83 21.07
N CYS A 8 13.58 3.67 20.09
CA CYS A 8 12.88 4.93 20.32
C CYS A 8 11.45 4.62 20.77
N HIS A 9 11.08 5.01 21.99
CA HIS A 9 9.71 4.90 22.52
C HIS A 9 9.08 6.29 22.45
N GLY A 10 7.88 6.40 21.89
CA GLY A 10 7.12 7.64 21.86
C GLY A 10 6.11 7.63 22.99
N GLU A 11 6.09 8.70 23.79
CA GLU A 11 5.20 8.83 24.94
C GLU A 11 3.97 9.67 24.56
N VAL A 12 2.79 9.07 24.65
CA VAL A 12 1.51 9.78 24.67
C VAL A 12 0.83 9.39 25.97
N SER A 13 0.98 10.25 26.99
CA SER A 13 0.40 10.12 28.33
C SER A 13 0.65 8.77 29.03
N GLY A 14 1.79 8.64 29.72
CA GLY A 14 2.04 7.60 30.74
C GLY A 14 2.09 6.13 30.27
N ILE A 15 1.82 5.85 29.00
CA ILE A 15 1.85 4.52 28.41
C ILE A 15 3.10 4.40 27.56
N THR A 16 3.99 3.48 27.92
CA THR A 16 5.14 3.13 27.08
C THR A 16 4.63 2.44 25.82
N VAL A 17 4.44 3.20 24.74
CA VAL A 17 4.07 2.64 23.44
C VAL A 17 5.34 2.22 22.71
N ALA A 18 5.51 0.91 22.54
CA ALA A 18 6.53 0.36 21.66
C ALA A 18 6.11 0.58 20.19
N ILE A 19 6.18 1.82 19.71
CA ILE A 19 5.72 2.22 18.36
C ILE A 19 6.32 1.32 17.28
N ARG A 20 7.61 0.97 17.40
CA ARG A 20 8.28 0.08 16.45
C ARG A 20 7.64 -1.30 16.37
N THR A 21 7.13 -1.82 17.48
CA THR A 21 6.43 -3.11 17.54
C THR A 21 5.12 -3.03 16.78
N LEU A 22 4.36 -1.94 16.93
CA LEU A 22 3.08 -1.74 16.22
C LEU A 22 3.25 -1.64 14.70
N TRP A 23 4.36 -1.04 14.25
CA TRP A 23 4.68 -0.90 12.82
C TRP A 23 5.37 -2.12 12.21
N THR A 24 5.69 -3.15 13.00
CA THR A 24 6.34 -4.38 12.52
C THR A 24 5.28 -5.48 12.37
N PRO A 25 4.87 -5.88 11.16
CA PRO A 25 3.75 -6.81 10.97
C PRO A 25 3.88 -8.13 11.73
N THR A 26 5.11 -8.65 11.88
CA THR A 26 5.39 -9.90 12.60
C THR A 26 5.49 -9.76 14.11
N ALA A 27 5.66 -8.54 14.63
CA ALA A 27 5.74 -8.27 16.07
C ALA A 27 4.49 -7.53 16.60
N CYS A 28 3.62 -7.05 15.70
CA CYS A 28 2.40 -6.37 16.05
C CYS A 28 1.38 -7.35 16.64
N PRO A 29 0.75 -7.03 17.78
CA PRO A 29 -0.34 -7.83 18.33
C PRO A 29 -1.43 -8.09 17.29
N VAL A 30 -1.94 -9.33 17.22
CA VAL A 30 -2.91 -9.76 16.18
C VAL A 30 -4.16 -8.88 16.15
N ASP A 31 -4.62 -8.46 17.32
CA ASP A 31 -5.80 -7.59 17.49
C ASP A 31 -5.59 -6.18 16.91
N LEU A 32 -4.33 -5.76 16.75
CA LEU A 32 -3.97 -4.46 16.20
C LEU A 32 -3.62 -4.51 14.70
N LEU A 33 -3.50 -5.72 14.12
CA LEU A 33 -3.25 -5.88 12.69
C LEU A 33 -4.29 -5.20 11.78
N PRO A 34 -5.60 -5.10 12.11
CA PRO A 34 -6.55 -4.37 11.28
C PRO A 34 -6.20 -2.88 11.14
N TYR A 35 -5.70 -2.24 12.20
CA TYR A 35 -5.30 -0.84 12.16
C TYR A 35 -4.01 -0.65 11.37
N LEU A 36 -3.06 -1.57 11.52
CA LEU A 36 -1.84 -1.58 10.71
C LEU A 36 -2.16 -1.79 9.22
N ALA A 37 -3.11 -2.67 8.91
CA ALA A 37 -3.57 -2.93 7.55
C ALA A 37 -4.21 -1.68 6.92
N TRP A 38 -5.06 -0.97 7.69
CA TRP A 38 -5.63 0.30 7.25
C TRP A 38 -4.54 1.36 6.99
N ALA A 39 -3.60 1.53 7.92
CA ALA A 39 -2.49 2.47 7.76
C ALA A 39 -1.60 2.17 6.54
N LEU A 40 -1.56 0.92 6.09
CA LEU A 40 -0.80 0.45 4.93
C LEU A 40 -1.68 0.17 3.70
N SER A 41 -2.88 0.77 3.65
CA SER A 41 -3.77 0.75 2.47
C SER A 41 -4.09 -0.67 1.95
N VAL A 42 -4.29 -1.64 2.84
CA VAL A 42 -4.71 -2.99 2.44
C VAL A 42 -6.16 -2.98 1.95
N ASP A 43 -6.37 -3.30 0.67
CA ASP A 43 -7.70 -3.25 0.03
C ASP A 43 -8.67 -4.36 0.49
N ARG A 44 -8.16 -5.57 0.73
CA ARG A 44 -8.97 -6.75 1.09
C ARG A 44 -8.57 -7.25 2.46
N TRP A 45 -9.54 -7.25 3.36
CA TRP A 45 -9.37 -7.70 4.74
C TRP A 45 -10.52 -8.60 5.16
N ASP A 46 -10.18 -9.65 5.89
CA ASP A 46 -11.12 -10.58 6.49
C ASP A 46 -10.69 -10.83 7.94
N LYS A 47 -11.65 -10.65 8.85
CA LYS A 47 -11.43 -10.80 10.29
C LYS A 47 -11.17 -12.25 10.69
N ASP A 48 -11.66 -13.21 9.92
CA ASP A 48 -11.58 -14.63 10.24
C ASP A 48 -10.32 -15.29 9.65
N TRP A 49 -9.49 -14.50 8.94
CA TRP A 49 -8.19 -15.00 8.47
C TRP A 49 -7.25 -15.37 9.63
N PRO A 50 -6.45 -16.43 9.44
CA PRO A 50 -5.36 -16.75 10.34
C PRO A 50 -4.34 -15.60 10.37
N ALA A 51 -3.63 -15.46 11.50
CA ALA A 51 -2.71 -14.35 11.74
C ALA A 51 -1.63 -14.26 10.66
N GLU A 52 -1.13 -15.40 10.20
CA GLU A 52 -0.11 -15.51 9.16
C GLU A 52 -0.57 -14.89 7.84
N ARG A 53 -1.84 -15.13 7.47
CA ARG A 53 -2.43 -14.55 6.26
C ARG A 53 -2.62 -13.05 6.39
N LYS A 54 -3.07 -12.57 7.55
CA LYS A 54 -3.18 -11.14 7.86
C LYS A 54 -1.83 -10.43 7.75
N ILE A 55 -0.77 -11.03 8.28
CA ILE A 55 0.59 -10.51 8.18
C ILE A 55 1.07 -10.49 6.72
N ALA A 56 0.85 -11.57 5.97
CA ALA A 56 1.29 -11.68 4.58
C ALA A 56 0.65 -10.62 3.67
N VAL A 57 -0.64 -10.34 3.82
CA VAL A 57 -1.32 -9.30 3.01
C VAL A 57 -0.81 -7.89 3.34
N ILE A 58 -0.51 -7.61 4.61
CA ILE A 58 0.07 -6.33 5.04
C ILE A 58 1.46 -6.14 4.42
N GLN A 59 2.33 -7.15 4.52
CA GLN A 59 3.67 -7.10 3.93
C GLN A 59 3.62 -6.93 2.41
N ARG A 60 2.69 -7.61 1.75
CA ARG A 60 2.47 -7.49 0.30
C ARG A 60 2.02 -6.08 -0.08
N SER A 61 1.10 -5.49 0.66
CA SER A 61 0.64 -4.12 0.43
C SER A 61 1.80 -3.13 0.52
N TYR A 62 2.55 -3.18 1.64
CA TYR A 62 3.73 -2.35 1.83
C TYR A 62 4.75 -2.50 0.68
N TRP A 63 5.02 -3.73 0.26
CA TRP A 63 5.95 -3.99 -0.84
C TRP A 63 5.43 -3.46 -2.19
N LEU A 64 4.13 -3.64 -2.47
CA LEU A 64 3.49 -3.16 -3.68
C LEU A 64 3.55 -1.64 -3.77
N HIS A 65 3.18 -0.93 -2.71
CA HIS A 65 3.21 0.54 -2.67
C HIS A 65 4.63 1.11 -2.67
N ARG A 66 5.59 0.45 -2.04
CA ARG A 66 7.00 0.88 -2.07
C ARG A 66 7.61 0.76 -3.47
N ARG A 67 7.16 -0.21 -4.28
CA ARG A 67 7.65 -0.40 -5.66
C ARG A 67 6.79 0.31 -6.70
N ARG A 68 5.49 0.49 -6.44
CA ARG A 68 4.57 1.31 -7.22
C ARG A 68 4.46 2.68 -6.59
N HIS A 69 5.41 3.57 -6.88
CA HIS A 69 5.05 4.97 -6.99
C HIS A 69 4.08 5.16 -8.18
N PRO A 70 3.24 6.21 -8.20
CA PRO A 70 2.29 6.49 -9.28
C PRO A 70 2.98 6.28 -10.63
N ARG A 71 2.29 5.61 -11.55
CA ARG A 71 2.82 5.16 -12.83
C ARG A 71 3.30 6.36 -13.65
N SER A 72 4.57 6.73 -13.52
CA SER A 72 5.32 7.34 -14.60
C SER A 72 5.53 6.25 -15.65
N GLY A 73 4.81 6.35 -16.75
CA GLY A 73 4.84 5.36 -17.82
C GLY A 73 3.48 4.76 -18.09
N ALA A 74 3.07 4.90 -19.35
CA ALA A 74 1.74 4.57 -19.77
C ALA A 74 1.32 3.15 -19.40
N ALA A 75 0.37 3.02 -18.48
CA ALA A 75 -0.18 1.72 -18.16
C ALA A 75 -1.30 1.37 -19.13
N ARG A 76 -1.13 0.22 -19.75
CA ARG A 76 -2.21 -0.53 -20.38
C ARG A 76 -2.84 -1.38 -19.29
N ASP A 77 -4.02 -0.99 -18.82
CA ASP A 77 -4.83 -1.91 -18.04
C ASP A 77 -5.65 -2.78 -19.00
N ARG A 78 -5.71 -4.08 -18.71
CA ARG A 78 -6.51 -5.07 -19.46
C ARG A 78 -7.50 -5.74 -18.50
N GLY A 79 -8.15 -4.93 -17.67
CA GLY A 79 -9.31 -5.33 -16.89
C GLY A 79 -10.55 -4.68 -17.50
N HIS A 80 -11.59 -5.47 -17.79
CA HIS A 80 -12.93 -5.02 -18.22
C HIS A 80 -13.17 -4.77 -19.72
N GLY A 81 -12.47 -5.44 -20.64
CA GLY A 81 -12.83 -5.43 -22.07
C GLY A 81 -12.57 -4.10 -22.80
N VAL A 82 -11.98 -3.13 -22.10
CA VAL A 82 -11.62 -1.81 -22.60
C VAL A 82 -10.10 -1.68 -22.53
N LEU A 83 -9.48 -1.32 -23.65
CA LEU A 83 -8.06 -0.98 -23.67
C LEU A 83 -7.94 0.50 -23.30
N ALA A 84 -7.51 0.77 -22.06
CA ALA A 84 -7.23 2.14 -21.62
C ALA A 84 -5.72 2.39 -21.56
N THR A 85 -5.28 3.49 -22.18
CA THR A 85 -3.92 4.00 -22.09
C THR A 85 -3.92 5.27 -21.24
N PHE A 86 -3.17 5.26 -20.15
CA PHE A 86 -2.99 6.41 -19.26
C PHE A 86 -1.64 7.07 -19.55
N ALA A 87 -1.53 8.39 -19.68
CA ALA A 87 -0.25 9.09 -19.84
C ALA A 87 -0.20 10.36 -18.98
N GLU A 88 0.85 10.50 -18.16
CA GLU A 88 1.04 11.65 -17.26
C GLU A 88 1.71 12.83 -17.98
N TRP A 89 1.39 14.07 -17.57
CA TRP A 89 1.94 15.27 -18.20
C TRP A 89 3.47 15.31 -18.26
N PHE A 90 4.16 14.79 -17.24
CA PHE A 90 5.62 14.77 -17.20
C PHE A 90 6.24 13.74 -18.15
N ASP A 91 5.48 12.74 -18.60
CA ASP A 91 5.92 11.74 -19.58
C ASP A 91 5.75 12.23 -21.03
N VAL A 92 4.73 13.07 -21.28
CA VAL A 92 4.35 13.53 -22.64
C VAL A 92 4.56 15.03 -22.90
N GLY A 93 4.96 15.80 -21.87
CA GLY A 93 5.19 17.25 -21.97
C GLY A 93 3.91 18.09 -21.98
N ASP A 94 2.79 17.57 -21.45
CA ASP A 94 1.53 18.32 -21.34
C ASP A 94 1.57 19.34 -20.17
N GLN A 95 0.50 20.13 -19.98
CA GLN A 95 0.43 21.12 -18.91
C GLN A 95 0.62 20.48 -17.52
N PRO A 96 1.46 21.06 -16.64
CA PRO A 96 1.67 20.54 -15.29
C PRO A 96 0.37 20.29 -14.53
N GLY A 97 0.21 19.07 -14.00
CA GLY A 97 -0.98 18.65 -13.27
C GLY A 97 -2.10 18.07 -14.14
N THR A 98 -1.85 17.79 -15.42
CA THR A 98 -2.81 17.13 -16.32
C THR A 98 -2.41 15.69 -16.65
N PHE A 99 -3.34 14.90 -17.19
CA PHE A 99 -3.06 13.56 -17.71
C PHE A 99 -3.97 13.28 -18.91
N ARG A 100 -3.56 12.35 -19.76
CA ARG A 100 -4.35 11.85 -20.88
C ARG A 100 -4.83 10.43 -20.60
N LEU A 101 -6.12 10.19 -20.83
CA LEU A 101 -6.73 8.87 -20.78
C LEU A 101 -7.34 8.58 -22.16
N GLU A 102 -6.76 7.64 -22.88
CA GLU A 102 -7.31 7.14 -24.15
C GLU A 102 -8.03 5.83 -23.88
N VAL A 103 -9.31 5.77 -24.25
CA VAL A 103 -10.19 4.62 -24.00
C VAL A 103 -10.65 4.08 -25.34
N ASP A 104 -10.22 2.87 -25.69
CA ASP A 104 -10.70 2.17 -26.88
C ASP A 104 -11.94 1.35 -26.52
N VAL A 105 -13.10 1.78 -27.04
CA VAL A 105 -14.39 1.12 -26.85
C VAL A 105 -14.65 0.26 -28.07
N ASN A 106 -14.41 -1.04 -27.96
CA ASN A 106 -14.93 -1.99 -28.94
C ASN A 106 -16.45 -2.04 -28.78
N GLU A 107 -17.19 -1.57 -29.79
CA GLU A 107 -18.61 -1.82 -29.90
C GLU A 107 -18.83 -3.34 -29.98
N ILE A 108 -19.66 -3.86 -29.09
CA ILE A 108 -20.13 -5.23 -29.13
C ILE A 108 -21.37 -5.19 -30.03
N ASP A 109 -21.25 -5.69 -31.26
CA ASP A 109 -22.40 -6.03 -32.14
C ASP A 109 -23.27 -7.13 -31.50
#